data_AF-A0A7Y9I5K3-F1
#
_entry.id   AF-A0A7Y9I5K3-F1
#
_cell.length_a   1.000
_cell.length_b   1.000
_cell.length_c   1.000
_cell.angle_alpha   90.00
_cell.angle_beta   90.00
_cell.angle_gamma   90.00
#
_symmetry.space_group_name_H-M   'P 1'
#
loop_
_entity.id
_entity.type
_entity.pdbx_description
1 polymer ?
#
loop_
_entity_poly.entity_id
_entity_poly.type
_entity_poly.pdbx_seq_one_letter_code
_entity_poly.pdbx_strand_id
1 'polypeptide(L)'
;MPSSPVRRSMIIAAATLGALLPGLILSPAYADDGGPAAGLLDGTITVDAGPLSDLRPEADPTDGAAARLLVVRGVVATVAKLEVSGLDPAAAGHSYGVHVHTGPCVAGDGEAAGPHYNHDKTTSREPARISATTEVWLDITVDRHGRGHATTVVPFALPTAGDGIGSVVVHEHPTDHAGMAGGRLACLPLVP
;
A
#
# COMPACT_ATOMS: atom_id res chain seq x y z
N MET A 1 -10.05 58.97 -35.47
CA MET A 1 -9.51 60.27 -34.99
C MET A 1 -10.19 60.59 -33.66
N PRO A 2 -9.52 61.14 -32.64
CA PRO A 2 -8.08 61.27 -32.35
C PRO A 2 -7.79 60.56 -30.98
N SER A 3 -6.62 60.44 -30.36
CA SER A 3 -5.20 60.55 -30.67
C SER A 3 -4.47 60.13 -29.38
N SER A 4 -3.48 59.24 -29.47
CA SER A 4 -2.51 58.96 -28.41
C SER A 4 -1.71 60.23 -28.06
N PRO A 5 -1.14 60.29 -26.84
CA PRO A 5 0.12 61.00 -26.64
C PRO A 5 1.27 60.00 -26.46
N VAL A 6 2.18 60.04 -27.42
CA VAL A 6 3.56 59.53 -27.35
C VAL A 6 4.42 60.59 -26.65
N ARG A 7 5.24 60.20 -25.67
CA ARG A 7 6.49 60.89 -25.30
C ARG A 7 7.52 59.81 -24.95
N ARG A 8 8.41 59.47 -25.88
CA ARG A 8 9.73 60.06 -26.18
C ARG A 8 10.75 59.83 -25.06
N SER A 9 11.69 58.95 -25.40
CA SER A 9 12.84 58.41 -24.68
C SER A 9 13.84 59.47 -24.19
N MET A 10 14.54 59.17 -23.09
CA MET A 10 15.96 59.53 -22.95
C MET A 10 16.73 58.33 -22.38
N ILE A 11 17.70 57.91 -23.18
CA ILE A 11 18.76 56.95 -22.87
C ILE A 11 19.89 57.77 -22.24
N ILE A 12 20.37 57.38 -21.06
CA ILE A 12 21.74 57.64 -20.61
C ILE A 12 22.33 56.29 -20.23
N ALA A 13 23.43 55.95 -20.89
CA ALA A 13 24.16 54.71 -20.75
C ALA A 13 25.45 54.91 -19.94
N ALA A 14 25.87 53.80 -19.31
CA ALA A 14 27.21 53.42 -18.83
C ALA A 14 27.74 54.17 -17.57
N ALA A 15 28.47 53.54 -16.65
CA ALA A 15 29.30 52.35 -16.78
C ALA A 15 29.42 51.51 -15.47
N THR A 16 29.81 50.27 -15.74
CA THR A 16 30.09 49.06 -14.95
C THR A 16 31.11 49.16 -13.80
N LEU A 17 30.97 48.32 -12.75
CA LEU A 17 31.88 47.19 -12.44
C LEU A 17 31.42 46.44 -11.16
N GLY A 18 31.40 45.10 -11.19
CA GLY A 18 31.34 44.28 -9.96
C GLY A 18 30.65 42.93 -10.14
N ALA A 19 31.44 41.89 -10.36
CA ALA A 19 31.02 40.51 -10.62
C ALA A 19 30.45 39.77 -9.40
N LEU A 20 29.57 38.77 -9.63
CA LEU A 20 29.71 37.35 -9.21
C LEU A 20 28.43 36.54 -9.55
N LEU A 21 28.65 35.27 -9.91
CA LEU A 21 27.75 34.26 -10.50
C LEU A 21 26.79 33.59 -9.45
N PRO A 22 25.85 32.71 -9.87
CA PRO A 22 24.47 32.64 -9.38
C PRO A 22 24.26 31.73 -8.16
N GLY A 23 23.40 32.17 -7.24
CA GLY A 23 22.85 31.33 -6.17
C GLY A 23 21.49 30.78 -6.56
N LEU A 24 21.49 29.52 -7.01
CA LEU A 24 20.31 28.66 -7.06
C LEU A 24 19.74 28.56 -5.64
N ILE A 25 18.60 29.18 -5.35
CA ILE A 25 17.91 28.92 -4.08
C ILE A 25 17.17 27.60 -4.27
N LEU A 26 17.82 26.50 -3.89
CA LEU A 26 17.12 25.28 -3.52
C LEU A 26 16.19 25.64 -2.36
N SER A 27 14.88 25.53 -2.58
CA SER A 27 13.92 25.49 -1.48
C SER A 27 14.36 24.39 -0.50
N PRO A 28 14.36 24.65 0.81
CA PRO A 28 14.73 23.64 1.78
C PRO A 28 13.73 22.49 1.71
N ALA A 29 14.26 21.31 1.99
CA ALA A 29 13.55 20.07 2.18
C ALA A 29 12.21 20.27 2.92
N TYR A 30 11.21 19.47 2.54
CA TYR A 30 10.07 19.22 3.40
C TYR A 30 10.59 18.92 4.81
N ALA A 31 10.35 19.84 5.72
CA ALA A 31 10.50 19.59 7.14
C ALA A 31 9.53 18.46 7.47
N ASP A 32 10.09 17.31 7.81
CA ASP A 32 9.40 16.26 8.55
C ASP A 32 9.12 16.83 9.94
N ASP A 33 8.03 17.57 10.06
CA ASP A 33 7.46 17.93 11.34
C ASP A 33 6.92 16.63 11.93
N GLY A 34 7.81 15.88 12.58
CA GLY A 34 7.53 14.65 13.28
C GLY A 34 6.30 14.80 14.14
N GLY A 35 5.16 14.40 13.57
CA GLY A 35 3.90 14.30 14.28
C GLY A 35 4.04 13.29 15.42
N PRO A 36 3.00 13.14 16.26
CA PRO A 36 3.02 12.21 17.39
C PRO A 36 3.31 10.75 17.03
N ALA A 37 3.40 10.41 15.73
CA ALA A 37 3.85 9.12 15.21
C ALA A 37 5.36 8.86 15.36
N ALA A 38 6.22 9.89 15.40
CA ALA A 38 7.67 9.70 15.39
C ALA A 38 8.23 9.06 16.69
N GLY A 39 7.50 9.16 17.80
CA GLY A 39 7.88 8.58 19.10
C GLY A 39 7.29 7.20 19.41
N LEU A 40 6.50 6.61 18.50
CA LEU A 40 5.76 5.35 18.69
C LEU A 40 6.34 4.18 17.89
N LEU A 41 7.42 4.44 17.16
CA LEU A 41 8.00 3.56 16.14
C LEU A 41 9.39 3.11 16.60
N ASP A 42 9.48 1.95 17.25
CA ASP A 42 10.65 1.07 17.08
C ASP A 42 10.48 0.31 15.76
N GLY A 43 10.27 1.08 14.68
CA GLY A 43 9.55 0.66 13.49
C GLY A 43 10.26 -0.48 12.78
N THR A 44 9.85 -1.72 13.04
CA THR A 44 10.34 -2.84 12.24
C THR A 44 9.68 -2.72 10.87
N ILE A 45 10.50 -2.56 9.85
CA ILE A 45 10.06 -2.53 8.45
C ILE A 45 10.33 -3.91 7.86
N THR A 46 9.29 -4.58 7.38
CA THR A 46 9.41 -5.81 6.59
C THR A 46 8.91 -5.56 5.17
N VAL A 47 9.55 -6.24 4.22
CA VAL A 47 9.15 -6.21 2.81
C VAL A 47 9.13 -7.64 2.29
N ASP A 48 7.95 -8.10 1.91
CA ASP A 48 7.73 -9.38 1.23
C ASP A 48 7.39 -9.08 -0.23
N ALA A 49 8.08 -9.74 -1.16
CA ALA A 49 7.88 -9.50 -2.58
C ALA A 49 8.10 -10.78 -3.39
N GLY A 50 7.27 -10.99 -4.39
CA GLY A 50 7.39 -12.18 -5.24
C GLY A 50 6.21 -12.36 -6.19
N PRO A 51 6.28 -13.39 -7.05
CA PRO A 51 5.11 -13.83 -7.81
C PRO A 51 4.01 -14.27 -6.85
N LEU A 52 2.77 -14.03 -7.24
CA LEU A 52 1.62 -14.64 -6.57
C LEU A 52 1.58 -16.13 -6.95
N SER A 53 1.22 -16.96 -5.98
CA SER A 53 1.01 -18.40 -6.17
C SER A 53 -0.47 -18.70 -6.21
N ASP A 54 -0.93 -19.34 -7.27
CA ASP A 54 -2.33 -19.71 -7.45
C ASP A 54 -2.76 -20.68 -6.35
N LEU A 55 -3.88 -20.40 -5.71
CA LEU A 55 -4.45 -21.20 -4.62
C LEU A 55 -5.48 -22.22 -5.12
N ARG A 56 -5.80 -22.17 -6.41
CA ARG A 56 -6.76 -23.03 -7.09
C ARG A 56 -6.35 -23.25 -8.55
N PRO A 57 -6.86 -24.31 -9.21
CA PRO A 57 -6.42 -24.64 -10.57
C PRO A 57 -7.09 -23.81 -11.68
N GLU A 58 -8.17 -23.09 -11.38
CA GLU A 58 -8.88 -22.27 -12.37
C GLU A 58 -8.08 -21.01 -12.71
N ALA A 59 -7.96 -20.71 -14.01
CA ALA A 59 -7.35 -19.48 -14.47
C ALA A 59 -8.14 -18.26 -14.01
N ASP A 60 -7.44 -17.23 -13.53
CA ASP A 60 -8.04 -16.01 -13.03
C ASP A 60 -7.18 -14.75 -13.26
N PRO A 61 -7.68 -13.55 -12.96
CA PRO A 61 -6.95 -12.30 -13.22
C PRO A 61 -5.63 -12.11 -12.46
N THR A 62 -5.30 -13.01 -11.52
CA THR A 62 -4.05 -13.01 -10.77
C THR A 62 -2.97 -13.91 -11.38
N ASP A 63 -3.30 -14.70 -12.42
CA ASP A 63 -2.36 -15.59 -13.10
C ASP A 63 -1.12 -14.83 -13.61
N GLY A 64 0.06 -15.18 -13.08
CA GLY A 64 1.33 -14.56 -13.46
C GLY A 64 1.57 -13.16 -12.86
N ALA A 65 0.68 -12.69 -11.98
CA ALA A 65 0.87 -11.44 -11.25
C ALA A 65 1.95 -11.58 -10.15
N ALA A 66 2.45 -10.43 -9.70
CA ALA A 66 3.40 -10.32 -8.60
C ALA A 66 2.96 -9.24 -7.62
N ALA A 67 3.31 -9.42 -6.36
CA ALA A 67 2.97 -8.49 -5.29
C ALA A 67 4.19 -8.08 -4.48
N ARG A 68 4.08 -6.90 -3.85
CA ARG A 68 5.00 -6.38 -2.86
C ARG A 68 4.21 -5.84 -1.68
N LEU A 69 4.42 -6.43 -0.52
CA LEU A 69 3.88 -5.96 0.75
C LEU A 69 4.99 -5.24 1.52
N LEU A 70 4.70 -4.02 1.97
CA LEU A 70 5.50 -3.27 2.93
C LEU A 70 4.71 -3.20 4.24
N VAL A 71 5.31 -3.64 5.34
CA VAL A 71 4.74 -3.50 6.68
C VAL A 71 5.66 -2.64 7.52
N VAL A 72 5.11 -1.56 8.07
CA VAL A 72 5.77 -0.74 9.08
C VAL A 72 5.06 -0.98 10.40
N ARG A 73 5.70 -1.75 11.28
CA ARG A 73 5.14 -2.14 12.57
C ARG A 73 5.67 -1.23 13.67
N GLY A 74 4.77 -0.47 14.29
CA GLY A 74 5.01 0.25 15.54
C GLY A 74 4.62 -0.58 16.76
N VAL A 75 4.73 0.01 17.95
CA VAL A 75 4.44 -0.70 19.22
C VAL A 75 2.95 -1.01 19.39
N VAL A 76 2.06 -0.14 18.90
CA VAL A 76 0.60 -0.25 19.08
C VAL A 76 -0.18 -0.07 17.78
N ALA A 77 0.50 0.04 16.64
CA ALA A 77 -0.12 0.25 15.35
C ALA A 77 0.76 -0.31 14.23
N THR A 78 0.14 -0.69 13.13
CA THR A 78 0.82 -1.15 11.92
C THR A 78 0.29 -0.40 10.71
N VAL A 79 1.19 0.04 9.84
CA VAL A 79 0.87 0.48 8.48
C VAL A 79 1.23 -0.64 7.52
N ALA A 80 0.29 -1.07 6.69
CA ALA A 80 0.53 -2.04 5.64
C ALA A 80 0.22 -1.43 4.28
N LYS A 81 1.13 -1.59 3.32
CA LYS A 81 0.97 -1.15 1.93
C LYS A 81 1.19 -2.33 1.00
N LEU A 82 0.23 -2.54 0.11
CA LEU A 82 0.29 -3.56 -0.93
C LEU A 82 0.39 -2.90 -2.30
N GLU A 83 1.27 -3.41 -3.14
CA GLU A 83 1.36 -3.12 -4.57
C GLU A 83 1.29 -4.45 -5.32
N VAL A 84 0.40 -4.56 -6.30
CA VAL A 84 0.24 -5.73 -7.17
C VAL A 84 0.38 -5.29 -8.62
N SER A 85 1.05 -6.10 -9.43
CA SER A 85 1.29 -5.83 -10.85
C SER A 85 1.21 -7.11 -11.67
N GLY A 86 0.94 -6.98 -12.96
CA GLY A 86 0.77 -8.14 -13.84
C GLY A 86 -0.60 -8.80 -13.73
N LEU A 87 -1.58 -8.12 -13.12
CA LEU A 87 -2.97 -8.55 -13.15
C LEU A 87 -3.50 -8.45 -14.58
N ASP A 88 -4.47 -9.30 -14.94
CA ASP A 88 -5.12 -9.23 -16.25
C ASP A 88 -5.74 -7.84 -16.47
N PRO A 89 -5.29 -7.06 -17.48
CA PRO A 89 -5.87 -5.75 -17.77
C PRO A 89 -7.36 -5.81 -18.15
N ALA A 90 -7.89 -6.96 -18.56
CA ALA A 90 -9.32 -7.15 -18.77
C ALA A 90 -10.13 -7.01 -17.48
N ALA A 91 -9.50 -7.19 -16.31
CA ALA A 91 -10.10 -6.94 -15.00
C ALA A 91 -10.05 -5.47 -14.56
N ALA A 92 -9.61 -4.53 -15.42
CA ALA A 92 -9.56 -3.11 -15.05
C ALA A 92 -10.92 -2.59 -14.54
N GLY A 93 -10.90 -1.93 -13.37
CA GLY A 93 -12.08 -1.45 -12.66
C GLY A 93 -12.72 -2.46 -11.71
N HIS A 94 -12.32 -3.73 -11.74
CA HIS A 94 -12.74 -4.72 -10.75
C HIS A 94 -11.92 -4.61 -9.46
N SER A 95 -12.59 -4.81 -8.33
CA SER A 95 -11.96 -4.81 -7.00
C SER A 95 -11.91 -6.21 -6.41
N TYR A 96 -10.83 -6.50 -5.70
CA TYR A 96 -10.54 -7.79 -5.07
C TYR A 96 -10.19 -7.55 -3.61
N GLY A 97 -10.84 -8.29 -2.72
CA GLY A 97 -10.51 -8.31 -1.30
C GLY A 97 -9.13 -8.91 -1.10
N VAL A 98 -8.31 -8.30 -0.25
CA VAL A 98 -6.97 -8.81 0.03
C VAL A 98 -6.72 -8.78 1.53
N HIS A 99 -6.38 -9.93 2.10
CA HIS A 99 -6.30 -10.11 3.55
C HIS A 99 -4.97 -10.72 3.98
N VAL A 100 -4.53 -10.36 5.18
CA VAL A 100 -3.48 -11.11 5.87
C VAL A 100 -4.10 -12.36 6.50
N HIS A 101 -3.48 -13.50 6.24
CA HIS A 101 -3.92 -14.82 6.69
C HIS A 101 -2.92 -15.44 7.66
N THR A 102 -3.44 -16.29 8.56
CA THR A 102 -2.63 -16.89 9.63
C THR A 102 -1.70 -18.01 9.14
N GLY A 103 -2.12 -18.72 8.08
CA GLY A 103 -1.42 -19.88 7.53
C GLY A 103 -0.53 -19.56 6.34
N PRO A 104 0.28 -20.54 5.89
CA PRO A 104 1.21 -20.37 4.78
C PRO A 104 0.50 -20.24 3.42
N CYS A 105 1.23 -19.66 2.46
CA CYS A 105 0.87 -19.69 1.05
C CYS A 105 1.32 -21.01 0.42
N VAL A 106 0.38 -21.88 0.02
CA VAL A 106 0.66 -23.19 -0.58
C VAL A 106 -0.05 -23.28 -1.92
N ALA A 107 0.71 -23.41 -3.00
CA ALA A 107 0.15 -23.46 -4.35
C ALA A 107 -0.86 -24.61 -4.49
N GLY A 108 -2.04 -24.29 -5.03
CA GLY A 108 -3.16 -25.22 -5.21
C GLY A 108 -3.90 -25.62 -3.94
N ASP A 109 -3.52 -25.09 -2.77
CA ASP A 109 -4.19 -25.36 -1.49
C ASP A 109 -4.58 -24.05 -0.80
N GLY A 110 -5.73 -23.51 -1.21
CA GLY A 110 -6.31 -22.33 -0.59
C GLY A 110 -6.53 -22.48 0.91
N GLU A 111 -6.90 -23.67 1.40
CA GLU A 111 -7.22 -23.88 2.82
C GLU A 111 -5.99 -23.78 3.73
N ALA A 112 -4.80 -24.09 3.23
CA ALA A 112 -3.54 -23.94 3.97
C ALA A 112 -3.31 -22.52 4.49
N ALA A 113 -3.83 -21.48 3.82
CA ALA A 113 -3.74 -20.11 4.31
C ALA A 113 -4.51 -19.89 5.63
N GLY A 114 -5.42 -20.79 6.03
CA GLY A 114 -6.18 -20.66 7.27
C GLY A 114 -7.13 -19.45 7.27
N PRO A 115 -7.64 -19.02 8.44
CA PRO A 115 -8.49 -17.83 8.53
C PRO A 115 -7.69 -16.53 8.33
N HIS A 116 -8.42 -15.42 8.20
CA HIS A 116 -7.82 -14.09 8.33
C HIS A 116 -7.15 -13.94 9.69
N TYR A 117 -6.03 -13.22 9.73
CA TYR A 117 -5.52 -12.72 11.00
C TYR A 117 -6.54 -11.78 11.61
N ASN A 118 -6.91 -12.04 12.87
CA ASN A 118 -7.85 -11.21 13.61
C ASN A 118 -7.32 -10.93 15.02
N HIS A 119 -7.06 -9.67 15.31
CA HIS A 119 -6.45 -9.23 16.56
C HIS A 119 -7.31 -9.52 17.80
N ASP A 120 -8.63 -9.39 17.70
CA ASP A 120 -9.53 -9.70 18.82
C ASP A 120 -9.44 -11.18 19.22
N LYS A 121 -9.33 -12.09 18.23
CA LYS A 121 -9.15 -13.53 18.49
C LYS A 121 -7.83 -13.80 19.22
N THR A 122 -6.76 -13.09 18.86
CA THR A 122 -5.45 -13.23 19.52
C THR A 122 -5.41 -12.68 20.95
N THR A 123 -6.35 -11.79 21.29
CA THR A 123 -6.48 -11.19 22.62
C THR A 123 -7.62 -11.80 23.44
N SER A 124 -8.16 -12.95 22.99
CA SER A 124 -9.24 -13.71 23.64
C SER A 124 -10.53 -12.90 23.86
N ARG A 125 -10.82 -11.93 22.99
CA ARG A 125 -12.08 -11.18 23.03
C ARG A 125 -13.17 -11.93 22.27
N GLU A 126 -14.24 -12.29 22.97
CA GLU A 126 -15.38 -13.03 22.38
C GLU A 126 -16.72 -12.28 22.53
N PRO A 127 -17.53 -12.14 21.45
CA PRO A 127 -17.21 -12.53 20.09
C PRO A 127 -16.15 -11.60 19.48
N ALA A 128 -15.21 -12.18 18.72
CA ALA A 128 -14.25 -11.39 17.96
C ALA A 128 -14.97 -10.54 16.90
N ARG A 129 -14.65 -9.25 16.82
CA ARG A 129 -15.19 -8.40 15.74
C ARG A 129 -14.44 -8.70 14.44
N ILE A 130 -15.20 -8.74 13.35
CA ILE A 130 -14.65 -8.73 11.99
C ILE A 130 -14.78 -7.30 11.46
N SER A 131 -13.66 -6.65 11.20
CA SER A 131 -13.62 -5.26 10.73
C SER A 131 -12.23 -4.88 10.24
N ALA A 132 -12.13 -3.80 9.48
CA ALA A 132 -10.86 -3.16 9.11
C ALA A 132 -10.01 -2.66 10.31
N THR A 133 -10.54 -2.69 11.53
CA THR A 133 -9.79 -2.32 12.76
C THR A 133 -9.31 -3.53 13.56
N THR A 134 -9.74 -4.73 13.19
CA THR A 134 -9.37 -5.99 13.87
C THR A 134 -8.67 -6.96 12.92
N GLU A 135 -8.73 -6.72 11.62
CA GLU A 135 -8.05 -7.47 10.57
C GLU A 135 -7.28 -6.52 9.65
N VAL A 136 -6.37 -7.05 8.83
CA VAL A 136 -5.66 -6.26 7.82
C VAL A 136 -6.34 -6.48 6.47
N TRP A 137 -7.10 -5.48 6.03
CA TRP A 137 -7.77 -5.47 4.73
C TRP A 137 -7.05 -4.51 3.77
N LEU A 138 -6.69 -5.01 2.59
CA LEU A 138 -5.85 -4.38 1.58
C LEU A 138 -6.50 -4.46 0.19
N ASP A 139 -7.82 -4.33 0.13
CA ASP A 139 -8.60 -4.37 -1.10
C ASP A 139 -7.99 -3.52 -2.21
N ILE A 140 -7.73 -4.15 -3.36
CA ILE A 140 -7.17 -3.50 -4.53
C ILE A 140 -8.25 -3.31 -5.59
N THR A 141 -8.11 -2.28 -6.41
CA THR A 141 -8.85 -2.13 -7.67
C THR A 141 -7.85 -2.13 -8.81
N VAL A 142 -8.11 -2.94 -9.83
CA VAL A 142 -7.20 -3.09 -10.97
C VAL A 142 -7.29 -1.86 -11.86
N ASP A 143 -6.15 -1.25 -12.16
CA ASP A 143 -6.05 -0.17 -13.13
C ASP A 143 -5.91 -0.70 -14.56
N ARG A 144 -6.03 0.20 -15.55
CA ARG A 144 -5.92 -0.16 -16.97
C ARG A 144 -4.56 -0.77 -17.40
N HIS A 145 -3.57 -0.76 -16.51
CA HIS A 145 -2.22 -1.30 -16.75
C HIS A 145 -2.00 -2.61 -15.99
N GLY A 146 -3.05 -3.23 -15.43
CA GLY A 146 -2.92 -4.48 -14.69
C GLY A 146 -2.23 -4.29 -13.34
N ARG A 147 -2.45 -3.15 -12.66
CA ARG A 147 -1.87 -2.85 -11.35
C ARG A 147 -2.94 -2.56 -10.32
N GLY A 148 -2.69 -2.95 -9.07
CA GLY A 148 -3.51 -2.63 -7.92
C GLY A 148 -2.65 -2.13 -6.76
N HIS A 149 -3.19 -1.27 -5.91
CA HIS A 149 -2.50 -0.85 -4.71
C HIS A 149 -3.49 -0.55 -3.59
N ALA A 150 -3.06 -0.77 -2.35
CA ALA A 150 -3.84 -0.46 -1.15
C ALA A 150 -2.91 -0.03 -0.02
N THR A 151 -3.45 0.74 0.92
CA THR A 151 -2.76 1.08 2.17
C THR A 151 -3.77 1.10 3.29
N THR A 152 -3.43 0.47 4.41
CA THR A 152 -4.26 0.48 5.62
C THR A 152 -3.41 0.77 6.84
N VAL A 153 -4.08 1.27 7.89
CA VAL A 153 -3.51 1.49 9.21
C VAL A 153 -4.40 0.79 10.21
N VAL A 154 -3.83 -0.14 10.97
CA VAL A 154 -4.54 -0.91 11.99
C VAL A 154 -4.07 -0.53 13.40
N PRO A 155 -4.97 -0.48 14.39
CA PRO A 155 -4.66 -0.03 15.76
C PRO A 155 -4.09 -1.17 16.63
N PHE A 156 -3.21 -1.99 16.06
CA PHE A 156 -2.50 -3.04 16.76
C PHE A 156 -1.15 -3.30 16.09
N ALA A 157 -0.21 -3.88 16.85
CA ALA A 157 1.03 -4.38 16.27
C ALA A 157 0.75 -5.74 15.61
N LEU A 158 0.87 -5.79 14.28
CA LEU A 158 0.79 -7.05 13.54
C LEU A 158 1.96 -7.97 13.96
N PRO A 159 1.74 -9.28 14.16
CA PRO A 159 2.83 -10.20 14.47
C PRO A 159 3.79 -10.34 13.28
N THR A 160 4.95 -10.94 13.53
CA THR A 160 5.92 -11.26 12.48
C THR A 160 5.49 -12.50 11.70
N ALA A 161 5.97 -12.61 10.46
CA ALA A 161 5.78 -13.82 9.65
C ALA A 161 6.29 -15.06 10.40
N GLY A 162 5.53 -16.15 10.34
CA GLY A 162 5.79 -17.38 11.10
C GLY A 162 5.33 -17.35 12.56
N ASP A 163 4.95 -16.20 13.12
CA ASP A 163 4.46 -16.04 14.50
C ASP A 163 3.00 -15.57 14.55
N GLY A 164 2.15 -16.21 13.73
CA GLY A 164 0.70 -15.94 13.69
C GLY A 164 0.18 -15.36 12.36
N ILE A 165 1.07 -15.04 11.43
CA ILE A 165 0.74 -14.75 10.02
C ILE A 165 1.67 -15.50 9.08
N GLY A 166 1.18 -15.84 7.88
CA GLY A 166 1.98 -16.61 6.90
C GLY A 166 1.74 -16.28 5.44
N SER A 167 0.68 -15.52 5.13
CA SER A 167 0.37 -15.16 3.75
C SER A 167 -0.48 -13.90 3.64
N VAL A 168 -0.44 -13.27 2.46
CA VAL A 168 -1.46 -12.33 2.00
C VAL A 168 -2.22 -12.98 0.86
N VAL A 169 -3.54 -13.03 0.94
CA VAL A 169 -4.41 -13.73 -0.02
C VAL A 169 -5.27 -12.73 -0.78
N VAL A 170 -5.27 -12.85 -2.11
CA VAL A 170 -6.20 -12.15 -3.00
C VAL A 170 -7.44 -13.01 -3.20
N HIS A 171 -8.62 -12.43 -3.00
CA HIS A 171 -9.91 -13.11 -3.09
C HIS A 171 -10.71 -12.71 -4.33
N GLU A 172 -11.74 -13.48 -4.67
CA GLU A 172 -12.60 -13.31 -5.85
C GLU A 172 -13.44 -12.04 -5.90
N HIS A 173 -13.84 -11.51 -4.74
CA HIS A 173 -14.78 -10.41 -4.61
C HIS A 173 -14.20 -9.30 -3.75
N PRO A 174 -14.72 -8.07 -3.84
CA PRO A 174 -14.43 -7.03 -2.86
C PRO A 174 -14.84 -7.48 -1.46
N THR A 175 -14.16 -7.00 -0.43
CA THR A 175 -14.46 -7.32 0.96
C THR A 175 -15.80 -6.72 1.36
N ASP A 176 -16.71 -7.55 1.86
CA ASP A 176 -17.99 -7.11 2.38
C ASP A 176 -17.91 -6.65 3.86
N HIS A 177 -19.04 -6.17 4.38
CA HIS A 177 -19.14 -5.70 5.76
C HIS A 177 -18.87 -6.77 6.84
N ALA A 178 -18.95 -8.05 6.46
CA ALA A 178 -18.66 -9.19 7.32
C ALA A 178 -17.23 -9.74 7.12
N GLY A 179 -16.40 -9.05 6.32
CA GLY A 179 -15.05 -9.49 5.99
C GLY A 179 -15.00 -10.63 4.99
N MET A 180 -16.11 -10.97 4.31
CA MET A 180 -16.13 -12.02 3.31
C MET A 180 -15.77 -11.45 1.94
N ALA A 181 -14.95 -12.18 1.18
CA ALA A 181 -14.48 -11.77 -0.14
C ALA A 181 -14.56 -12.90 -1.20
N GLY A 182 -15.29 -13.97 -0.92
CA GLY A 182 -15.39 -15.12 -1.83
C GLY A 182 -14.16 -16.05 -1.77
N GLY A 183 -13.97 -16.84 -2.83
CA GLY A 183 -12.88 -17.80 -2.94
C GLY A 183 -11.49 -17.15 -2.92
N ARG A 184 -10.46 -17.95 -2.73
CA ARG A 184 -9.06 -17.53 -2.67
C ARG A 184 -8.42 -17.76 -4.04
N LEU A 185 -7.97 -16.70 -4.69
CA LEU A 185 -7.39 -16.74 -6.04
C LEU A 185 -5.92 -17.13 -5.97
N ALA A 186 -5.13 -16.29 -5.30
CA ALA A 186 -3.70 -16.45 -5.18
C ALA A 186 -3.17 -15.84 -3.88
N CYS A 187 -1.92 -16.16 -3.53
CA CYS A 187 -1.27 -15.63 -2.35
C CYS A 187 0.17 -15.19 -2.57
N LEU A 188 0.60 -14.25 -1.73
CA LEU A 188 2.00 -13.92 -1.48
C LEU A 188 2.43 -14.59 -0.16
N PRO A 189 3.49 -15.42 -0.13
CA PRO A 189 4.05 -15.91 1.12
C PRO A 189 4.66 -14.77 1.94
N LEU A 190 4.47 -14.79 3.26
CA LEU A 190 5.19 -13.92 4.18
C LEU A 190 6.36 -14.70 4.79
N VAL A 191 7.57 -14.16 4.66
CA VAL A 191 8.79 -14.83 5.13
C VAL A 191 9.28 -14.26 6.47
N PRO A 192 9.66 -15.11 7.44
CA PRO A 192 10.23 -14.69 8.73
C PRO A 192 11.53 -13.89 8.62
#